data_AF-A0A0N4YGW8-F1
#
_entry.id   AF-A0A0N4YGW8-F1
#
_cell.length_a   1.000
_cell.length_b   1.000
_cell.length_c   1.000
_cell.angle_alpha   90.00
_cell.angle_beta   90.00
_cell.angle_gamma   90.00
#
_symmetry.space_group_name_H-M   'P 1'
#
loop_
_entity.id
_entity.type
_entity.pdbx_description
1 polymer ?
#
loop_
_entity_poly.entity_id
_entity_poly.type
_entity_poly.pdbx_seq_one_letter_code
_entity_poly.pdbx_strand_id
1 'polypeptide(L)'
;MASNICGAFQNHHAHTVNSEYTFQQDWLIHALLNALGVHTGSNVLPTYDNSNVLPSYNSLIMIELHEVNGQPFVKLWYRDHVTVQRYDLTRTLRGCESLDMCPLNKMLNCCTQYTTAHPMEECHPNKPS
;
A
#
# COMPACT_ATOMS: atom_id res chain seq x y z
N MET A 1 -19.73 11.63 -13.65
CA MET A 1 -19.21 11.01 -14.89
C MET A 1 -18.27 9.88 -14.48
N ALA A 2 -18.74 8.64 -14.50
CA ALA A 2 -17.90 7.48 -14.22
C ALA A 2 -17.17 7.11 -15.52
N SER A 3 -15.90 7.52 -15.65
CA SER A 3 -15.02 7.00 -16.70
C SER A 3 -14.94 5.48 -16.57
N ASN A 4 -15.22 4.76 -17.66
CA ASN A 4 -15.23 3.30 -17.76
C ASN A 4 -13.99 2.68 -17.09
N ILE A 5 -14.18 2.12 -15.90
CA ILE A 5 -13.12 1.58 -15.02
C ILE A 5 -12.37 0.45 -15.71
N CYS A 6 -13.06 -0.37 -16.51
CA CYS A 6 -12.41 -1.40 -17.34
C CYS A 6 -11.49 -0.77 -18.38
N GLY A 7 -11.88 0.36 -18.98
CA GLY A 7 -11.03 1.12 -19.88
C GLY A 7 -9.80 1.72 -19.18
N ALA A 8 -9.96 2.23 -17.96
CA ALA A 8 -8.83 2.74 -17.17
C ALA A 8 -7.87 1.63 -16.75
N PHE A 9 -8.39 0.44 -16.37
CA PHE A 9 -7.58 -0.72 -16.02
C PHE A 9 -6.87 -1.32 -17.24
N GLN A 10 -7.57 -1.45 -18.37
CA GLN A 10 -6.97 -1.90 -19.63
C GLN A 10 -5.90 -0.92 -20.13
N ASN A 11 -6.15 0.38 -20.01
CA ASN A 11 -5.17 1.40 -20.38
C ASN A 11 -3.95 1.38 -19.44
N HIS A 12 -4.15 1.19 -18.13
CA HIS A 12 -3.05 1.00 -17.19
C HIS A 12 -2.24 -0.26 -17.54
N HIS A 13 -2.91 -1.39 -17.74
CA HIS A 13 -2.27 -2.65 -18.14
C HIS A 13 -1.51 -2.53 -19.47
N ALA A 14 -1.95 -1.69 -20.40
CA ALA A 14 -1.25 -1.45 -21.66
C ALA A 14 0.08 -0.68 -21.48
N HIS A 15 0.23 0.07 -20.38
CA HIS A 15 1.44 0.85 -20.07
C HIS A 15 2.28 0.24 -18.94
N THR A 16 1.82 -0.88 -18.36
CA THR A 16 2.54 -1.60 -17.31
C THR A 16 3.39 -2.69 -17.93
N VAL A 17 4.72 -2.60 -17.74
CA VAL A 17 5.66 -3.56 -18.31
C VAL A 17 5.61 -4.91 -17.60
N ASN A 18 5.42 -4.90 -16.28
CA ASN A 18 5.36 -6.10 -15.44
C ASN A 18 4.25 -5.95 -14.39
N SER A 19 3.49 -7.01 -14.14
CA SER A 19 2.47 -7.04 -13.10
C SER A 19 2.59 -8.32 -12.28
N GLU A 20 2.52 -8.16 -10.96
CA GLU A 20 2.49 -9.27 -10.01
C GLU A 20 1.22 -9.15 -9.16
N TYR A 21 0.56 -10.29 -8.92
CA TYR A 21 -0.68 -10.35 -8.16
C TYR A 21 -0.53 -11.36 -7.04
N THR A 22 -0.86 -10.95 -5.82
CA THR A 22 -0.87 -11.82 -4.65
C THR A 22 -2.20 -11.70 -3.93
N PHE A 23 -2.79 -12.83 -3.56
CA PHE A 23 -4.00 -12.88 -2.75
C PHE A 23 -3.62 -13.26 -1.33
N GLN A 24 -4.13 -12.49 -0.36
CA GLN A 24 -3.83 -12.69 1.05
C GLN A 24 -5.08 -12.49 1.90
N GLN A 25 -4.97 -12.92 3.15
CA GLN A 25 -5.97 -12.66 4.17
C GLN A 25 -5.89 -11.21 4.66
N ASP A 26 -7.01 -10.69 5.14
CA ASP A 26 -7.23 -9.33 5.64
C ASP A 26 -6.19 -8.88 6.68
N TRP A 27 -5.84 -9.73 7.66
CA TRP A 27 -4.82 -9.44 8.66
C TRP A 27 -3.41 -9.20 8.08
N LEU A 28 -3.03 -9.84 6.98
CA LEU A 28 -1.74 -9.63 6.31
C LEU A 28 -1.75 -8.31 5.53
N ILE A 29 -2.88 -8.00 4.88
CA ILE A 29 -3.10 -6.71 4.21
C ILE A 29 -3.03 -5.58 5.25
N HIS A 30 -3.66 -5.76 6.41
CA HIS A 30 -3.59 -4.81 7.51
C HIS A 30 -2.15 -4.62 8.04
N ALA A 31 -1.43 -5.72 8.27
CA ALA A 31 -0.03 -5.69 8.72
C ALA A 31 0.87 -4.95 7.72
N LEU A 32 0.69 -5.19 6.42
CA LEU A 32 1.42 -4.50 5.36
C LEU A 32 1.13 -2.99 5.36
N LEU A 33 -0.15 -2.59 5.43
CA LEU A 33 -0.53 -1.18 5.50
C LEU A 33 0.09 -0.49 6.72
N ASN A 34 0.09 -1.15 7.88
CA ASN A 34 0.69 -0.62 9.10
C ASN A 34 2.23 -0.46 8.96
N ALA A 35 2.89 -1.47 8.38
CA ALA A 35 4.32 -1.41 8.08
C ALA A 35 4.67 -0.24 7.15
N LEU A 36 3.84 0.00 6.13
CA LEU A 36 3.96 1.13 5.20
C LEU A 36 3.63 2.51 5.83
N GLY A 37 3.13 2.54 7.08
CA GLY A 37 2.71 3.75 7.79
C GLY A 37 1.32 4.25 7.46
N VAL A 38 0.55 3.46 6.71
CA VAL A 38 -0.86 3.73 6.48
C VAL A 38 -1.64 3.39 7.74
N HIS A 39 -1.78 4.38 8.63
CA HIS A 39 -2.53 4.21 9.86
C HIS A 39 -4.03 4.25 9.60
N THR A 40 -4.74 3.21 10.07
CA THR A 40 -6.20 2.99 9.97
C THR A 40 -7.07 3.97 10.76
N GLY A 41 -6.49 5.07 11.28
CA GLY A 41 -7.20 6.17 11.94
C GLY A 41 -7.04 7.52 11.22
N SER A 42 -6.29 7.57 10.11
CA SER A 42 -6.32 8.71 9.21
C SER A 42 -7.63 8.64 8.42
N ASN A 43 -8.33 9.75 8.22
CA ASN A 43 -9.60 9.87 7.46
C ASN A 43 -9.52 9.41 5.98
N VAL A 44 -8.45 8.69 5.62
CA VAL A 44 -8.06 8.28 4.28
C VAL A 44 -8.59 6.89 3.95
N LEU A 45 -8.74 6.01 4.94
CA LEU A 45 -9.43 4.73 4.76
C LEU A 45 -10.87 4.87 5.27
N PRO A 46 -11.89 4.41 4.51
CA PRO A 46 -13.26 4.42 4.98
C PRO A 46 -13.37 3.60 6.26
N THR A 47 -13.51 4.30 7.38
CA THR A 47 -13.77 3.69 8.69
C THR A 47 -15.23 3.31 8.74
N TYR A 48 -15.53 2.02 8.97
CA TYR A 48 -16.90 1.62 9.27
C TYR A 48 -17.34 2.09 10.67
N ASP A 49 -16.40 2.28 11.62
CA ASP A 49 -16.69 2.73 12.99
C ASP A 49 -15.43 3.10 13.80
N ASN A 50 -14.70 4.18 13.44
CA ASN A 50 -13.66 4.89 14.25
C ASN A 50 -12.65 4.06 15.10
N SER A 51 -12.50 2.77 14.85
CA SER A 51 -11.74 1.81 15.64
C SER A 51 -11.12 0.81 14.68
N ASN A 52 -9.79 0.78 14.63
CA ASN A 52 -8.93 -0.19 13.94
C ASN A 52 -9.64 -1.17 12.99
N VAL A 53 -9.99 -0.70 11.78
CA VAL A 53 -10.74 -1.53 10.84
C VAL A 53 -9.76 -2.32 9.98
N LEU A 54 -9.93 -3.64 10.00
CA LEU A 54 -9.31 -4.55 9.04
C LEU A 54 -9.77 -4.20 7.61
N PRO A 55 -8.94 -4.41 6.58
CA PRO A 55 -9.34 -4.23 5.18
C PRO A 55 -10.65 -4.98 4.88
N SER A 56 -11.56 -4.34 4.14
CA SER A 56 -12.82 -4.99 3.75
C SER A 56 -12.55 -6.22 2.89
N TYR A 57 -13.49 -7.18 2.89
CA TYR A 57 -13.37 -8.35 2.03
C TYR A 57 -13.22 -7.91 0.56
N ASN A 58 -12.30 -8.55 -0.17
CA ASN A 58 -11.98 -8.21 -1.56
C ASN A 58 -11.46 -6.77 -1.75
N SER A 59 -10.91 -6.18 -0.68
CA SER A 59 -10.07 -4.99 -0.78
C SER A 59 -8.82 -5.30 -1.61
N LEU A 60 -8.29 -4.26 -2.25
CA LEU A 60 -7.13 -4.35 -3.12
C LEU A 60 -6.15 -3.24 -2.77
N ILE A 61 -4.90 -3.63 -2.54
CA ILE A 61 -3.76 -2.71 -2.50
C ILE A 61 -3.05 -2.80 -3.85
N MET A 62 -2.75 -1.65 -4.45
CA MET A 62 -1.91 -1.57 -5.64
C MET A 62 -0.69 -0.72 -5.31
N ILE A 63 0.49 -1.31 -5.50
CA ILE A 63 1.77 -0.60 -5.40
C ILE A 63 2.27 -0.45 -6.83
N GLU A 64 2.32 0.78 -7.32
CA GLU A 64 2.75 1.08 -8.68
C GLU A 64 4.13 1.73 -8.64
N LEU A 65 5.05 1.24 -9.48
CA LEU A 65 6.34 1.86 -9.71
C LEU A 65 6.31 2.58 -11.07
N HIS A 66 6.59 3.88 -11.04
CA HIS A 66 6.57 4.79 -12.17
C HIS A 66 7.98 5.32 -12.45
N GLU A 67 8.33 5.51 -13.71
CA GLU A 67 9.53 6.25 -14.10
C GLU A 67 9.15 7.65 -14.59
N VAL A 68 9.69 8.68 -13.95
CA VAL A 68 9.47 10.08 -14.34
C VAL A 68 10.82 10.75 -14.52
N ASN A 69 11.13 11.17 -15.75
CA ASN A 69 12.42 11.78 -16.11
C ASN A 69 13.64 10.94 -15.69
N GLY A 70 13.59 9.62 -15.87
CA GLY A 70 14.66 8.70 -15.49
C GLY A 70 14.77 8.42 -13.99
N GLN A 71 13.81 8.88 -13.19
CA GLN A 71 13.80 8.64 -11.74
C GLN A 71 12.59 7.79 -11.32
N PRO A 72 12.77 6.80 -10.42
CA PRO A 72 11.70 5.93 -9.96
C PRO A 72 10.86 6.55 -8.84
N PHE A 73 9.53 6.45 -8.98
CA PHE A 73 8.53 6.92 -8.03
C PHE A 73 7.52 5.82 -7.71
N VAL A 74 7.09 5.73 -6.46
CA VAL A 74 6.08 4.80 -5.99
C VAL A 74 4.76 5.55 -5.79
N LYS A 75 3.67 4.89 -6.20
CA LYS A 75 2.31 5.24 -5.81
C LYS A 75 1.67 4.07 -5.07
N LEU A 76 0.96 4.40 -3.99
CA LEU A 76 0.17 3.43 -3.24
C LEU A 76 -1.30 3.76 -3.42
N TRP A 77 -2.08 2.77 -3.85
CA TRP A 77 -3.52 2.87 -3.96
C TRP A 77 -4.21 1.82 -3.11
N TYR A 78 -5.35 2.19 -2.54
CA TYR A 78 -6.26 1.27 -1.89
C TYR A 78 -7.63 1.32 -2.55
N ARG A 79 -8.22 0.16 -2.79
CA ARG A 79 -9.60 0.04 -3.27
C ARG A 79 -10.41 -0.73 -2.24
N ASP A 80 -11.47 -0.09 -1.79
CA ASP A 80 -12.51 -0.74 -1.01
C ASP A 80 -13.53 -1.40 -1.96
N HIS A 81 -13.84 -2.67 -1.70
CA HIS A 81 -14.84 -3.42 -2.46
C HIS A 81 -16.24 -2.82 -2.35
N VAL A 82 -16.60 -2.25 -1.20
CA VAL A 82 -17.96 -1.76 -0.93
C VAL A 82 -18.25 -0.50 -1.74
N THR A 83 -17.35 0.47 -1.66
CA THR A 83 -17.49 1.75 -2.37
C THR A 83 -17.02 1.68 -3.82
N VAL A 84 -16.24 0.65 -4.19
CA VAL A 84 -15.52 0.53 -5.48
C VAL A 84 -14.58 1.72 -5.75
N GLN A 85 -14.41 2.58 -4.75
CA GLN A 85 -13.61 3.80 -4.84
C GLN A 85 -12.14 3.45 -4.64
N ARG A 86 -11.29 4.14 -5.41
CA ARG A 86 -9.84 4.10 -5.26
C ARG A 86 -9.38 5.32 -4.47
N TYR A 87 -8.56 5.07 -3.46
CA TYR A 87 -7.97 6.07 -2.58
C TYR A 87 -6.47 6.11 -2.86
N ASP A 88 -5.94 7.30 -3.15
CA ASP A 88 -4.49 7.53 -3.24
C ASP A 88 -3.93 7.63 -1.82
N LEU A 89 -3.11 6.65 -1.44
CA LEU A 89 -2.46 6.56 -0.14
C LEU A 89 -0.99 6.97 -0.19
N THR A 90 -0.51 7.51 -1.31
CA THR A 90 0.93 7.80 -1.49
C THR A 90 1.46 8.76 -0.42
N ARG A 91 0.64 9.73 0.00
CA ARG A 91 1.00 10.72 1.03
C ARG A 91 1.05 10.15 2.45
N THR A 92 0.51 8.95 2.67
CA THR A 92 0.55 8.28 3.99
C THR A 92 1.72 7.31 4.11
N LEU A 93 2.44 7.05 3.01
CA LEU A 93 3.70 6.30 3.03
C LEU A 93 4.70 7.02 3.94
N ARG A 94 5.29 6.28 4.87
CA ARG A 94 6.37 6.82 5.70
C ARG A 94 7.51 7.35 4.82
N GLY A 95 8.03 8.53 5.17
CA GLY A 95 9.10 9.20 4.43
C GLY A 95 8.66 9.92 3.15
N CYS A 96 7.37 9.83 2.81
CA CYS A 96 6.77 10.48 1.65
C CYS A 96 5.57 11.36 2.03
N GLU A 97 5.58 11.86 3.26
CA GLU A 97 4.55 12.74 3.79
C GLU A 97 4.40 13.97 2.88
N SER A 98 3.16 14.24 2.47
CA SER A 98 2.81 15.40 1.62
C SER A 98 3.34 15.34 0.17
N LEU A 99 3.79 14.18 -0.32
CA LEU A 99 4.19 13.98 -1.72
C LEU A 99 3.10 13.26 -2.52
N ASP A 100 2.74 13.80 -3.69
CA ASP A 100 1.79 13.16 -4.62
C ASP A 100 2.37 11.96 -5.36
N MET A 101 3.69 11.89 -5.46
CA MET A 101 4.47 10.76 -5.95
C MET A 101 5.67 10.60 -5.04
N CYS A 102 5.85 9.41 -4.48
CA CYS A 102 6.88 9.13 -3.49
C CYS A 102 8.18 8.70 -4.20
N PRO A 103 9.29 9.45 -4.15
CA PRO A 103 10.55 8.99 -4.70
C PRO A 103 10.93 7.64 -4.07
N LEU A 104 11.28 6.64 -4.89
CA LEU A 104 11.56 5.29 -4.39
C LEU A 104 12.66 5.29 -3.32
N ASN A 105 13.70 6.12 -3.50
CA ASN A 105 14.79 6.26 -2.55
C ASN A 105 14.33 6.80 -1.19
N LYS A 106 13.31 7.67 -1.13
CA LYS A 106 12.76 8.16 0.13
C LYS A 106 12.02 7.05 0.86
N MET A 107 11.18 6.29 0.16
CA MET A 107 10.47 5.14 0.73
C MET A 107 11.44 4.11 1.31
N LEU A 108 12.46 3.71 0.54
CA LEU A 108 13.40 2.67 0.95
C LEU A 108 14.29 3.10 2.14
N ASN A 109 14.60 4.40 2.24
CA ASN A 109 15.49 4.91 3.28
C ASN A 109 14.75 5.41 4.53
N CYS A 110 13.41 5.48 4.54
CA CYS A 110 12.70 6.20 5.59
C CYS A 110 12.75 5.54 6.96
N CYS A 111 12.87 4.21 7.01
CA CYS A 111 12.34 3.50 8.17
C CYS A 111 13.00 2.15 8.46
N THR A 112 14.32 2.13 8.62
CA THR A 112 15.07 0.92 9.01
C THR A 112 14.53 0.27 10.29
N GLN A 113 13.92 1.04 11.18
CA GLN A 113 13.27 0.57 12.41
C GLN A 113 12.02 -0.31 12.20
N TYR A 114 11.43 -0.33 11.00
CA TYR A 114 10.30 -1.21 10.65
C TYR A 114 10.71 -2.36 9.72
N THR A 115 12.02 -2.53 9.52
CA THR A 115 12.59 -3.63 8.75
C THR A 115 13.53 -4.40 9.65
N THR A 116 13.58 -5.73 9.48
CA THR A 116 14.51 -6.57 10.21
C THR A 116 15.15 -7.58 9.29
N ALA A 117 16.45 -7.85 9.51
CA ALA A 117 17.14 -8.97 8.88
C ALA A 117 16.88 -10.30 9.62
N HIS A 118 16.33 -10.24 10.84
CA HIS A 118 16.17 -11.37 11.75
C HIS A 118 14.72 -11.56 12.22
N PRO A 119 13.74 -11.68 11.30
CA PRO A 119 12.31 -11.72 11.67
C PRO A 119 11.95 -12.89 12.58
N MET A 120 12.66 -14.03 12.47
CA MET A 120 12.42 -15.20 13.33
C MET A 120 12.87 -14.96 14.77
N GLU A 121 14.00 -14.28 14.97
CA GLU A 121 14.53 -13.97 16.29
C GLU A 121 13.65 -12.92 16.98
N GLU A 122 13.24 -11.89 16.25
CA GLU A 122 12.39 -10.81 16.78
C GLU A 122 10.97 -11.30 17.12
N CYS A 123 10.38 -12.14 16.27
CA CYS A 123 9.03 -12.67 16.51
C CYS A 123 9.02 -13.83 17.51
N HIS A 124 10.14 -14.53 17.72
CA HIS A 124 10.25 -15.70 18.59
C HIS A 124 11.49 -15.66 19.50
N PRO A 125 11.60 -14.67 20.40
CA PRO A 125 12.81 -14.44 21.20
C PRO A 125 13.16 -15.57 22.18
N ASN A 126 12.21 -16.48 22.45
CA ASN A 126 12.35 -17.56 23.44
C ASN A 126 12.29 -18.97 22.85
N LYS A 127 12.40 -19.14 21.52
CA LYS A 127 12.43 -20.47 20.92
C LYS A 127 13.89 -20.97 20.93
N PRO A 128 14.25 -21.98 21.74
CA PRO A 128 15.61 -22.53 21.69
C PRO A 128 15.86 -23.09 20.28
N SER A 129 17.02 -22.75 19.74
CA SER A 129 17.57 -23.23 18.46
C SER A 129 17.71 -24.74 18.43
#